data_AF-S4NY06-F1
#
_entry.id   AF-S4NY06-F1
#
_cell.length_a   1.000
_cell.length_b   1.000
_cell.length_c   1.000
_cell.angle_alpha   90.00
_cell.angle_beta   90.00
_cell.angle_gamma   90.00
#
_symmetry.space_group_name_H-M   'P 1'
#
loop_
_entity.id
_entity.type
_entity.pdbx_description
1 polymer ?
#
loop_
_entity_poly.entity_id
_entity_poly.type
_entity_poly.pdbx_seq_one_letter_code
_entity_poly.pdbx_strand_id
1 'polypeptide(L)'
;QFVKPNLLGKYNEYLNRFVNPITNGQYTDSTEHDIRIMKRRSHVLHKMLDGSVQRRDYGVLAPFLPPKLEFVLFITLTEVQIKLYQHYLDNYS
;
A
#
# COMPACT_ATOMS: atom_id res chain seq x y z
N GLN A 1 -2.66 18.82 10.94
CA GLN A 1 -3.51 17.66 11.32
C GLN A 1 -4.92 18.17 11.52
N PHE A 2 -5.87 17.79 10.66
CA PHE A 2 -7.25 18.31 10.67
C PHE A 2 -8.22 17.41 11.46
N VAL A 3 -8.18 16.10 11.25
CA VAL A 3 -9.16 15.13 11.79
C VAL A 3 -9.04 14.93 13.31
N LYS A 4 -7.82 14.74 13.83
CA LYS A 4 -7.56 14.64 15.28
C LYS A 4 -6.21 15.29 15.61
N PRO A 5 -6.20 16.55 16.04
CA PRO A 5 -4.97 17.27 16.36
C PRO A 5 -4.14 16.52 17.41
N ASN A 6 -2.81 16.53 17.24
CA ASN A 6 -1.79 15.95 18.11
C ASN A 6 -1.81 14.42 18.29
N LEU A 7 -2.70 13.67 17.62
CA LEU A 7 -2.73 12.20 17.73
C LEU A 7 -1.42 11.55 17.25
N LEU A 8 -0.87 12.05 16.14
CA LEU A 8 0.30 11.48 15.48
C LEU A 8 1.57 12.33 15.66
N GLY A 9 1.50 13.38 16.50
CA GLY A 9 2.60 14.33 16.72
C GLY A 9 2.79 15.31 15.57
N LYS A 10 3.99 15.89 15.42
CA LYS A 10 4.30 16.75 14.26
C LYS A 10 4.51 15.92 13.00
N TYR A 11 4.45 16.55 11.83
CA TYR A 11 4.63 15.86 10.55
C TYR A 11 5.96 15.09 10.46
N ASN A 12 7.07 15.72 10.84
CA ASN A 12 8.39 15.07 10.81
C ASN A 12 8.50 13.91 11.81
N GLU A 13 7.86 14.02 12.96
CA GLU A 13 7.82 12.93 13.95
C GLU A 13 7.01 11.75 13.41
N TYR A 14 5.87 12.01 12.77
CA TYR A 14 5.07 11.00 12.12
C TYR A 14 5.84 10.27 11.01
N LEU A 15 6.56 11.01 10.15
CA LEU A 15 7.39 10.43 9.10
C LEU A 15 8.44 9.47 9.68
N ASN A 16 9.24 9.95 10.63
CA ASN A 16 10.32 9.15 11.23
C ASN A 16 9.80 7.97 12.04
N ARG A 17 8.66 8.14 12.72
CA ARG A 17 8.11 7.10 13.61
C ARG A 17 7.36 6.02 12.85
N PHE A 18 6.73 6.34 11.72
CA PHE A 18 5.85 5.43 11.00
C PHE A 18 6.21 5.31 9.53
N VAL A 19 6.13 6.38 8.75
CA VAL A 19 6.22 6.29 7.27
C VAL A 19 7.57 5.72 6.81
N ASN A 20 8.67 6.28 7.30
CA ASN A 20 10.02 5.86 6.90
C ASN A 20 10.29 4.39 7.27
N PRO A 21 10.11 3.94 8.53
CA PRO A 21 10.36 2.55 8.89
C PRO A 21 9.36 1.57 8.26
N ILE A 22 8.12 1.99 7.97
CA ILE A 22 7.15 1.14 7.29
C ILE A 22 7.57 0.94 5.83
N THR A 23 7.86 2.03 5.13
CA THR A 23 8.28 1.99 3.71
C THR A 23 9.59 1.21 3.56
N ASN A 24 10.55 1.41 4.47
CA ASN A 24 11.84 0.71 4.43
C ASN A 24 11.74 -0.82 4.56
N GLY A 25 10.69 -1.36 5.18
CA GLY A 25 10.48 -2.80 5.30
C GLY A 25 9.63 -3.42 4.18
N GLN A 26 9.16 -2.62 3.21
CA GLN A 26 8.35 -3.07 2.08
C GLN A 26 9.17 -3.32 0.80
N TYR A 27 10.44 -2.94 0.78
CA TYR A 27 11.30 -3.15 -0.38
C TYR A 27 11.69 -4.64 -0.49
N THR A 28 11.97 -5.08 -1.72
CA THR A 28 12.36 -6.47 -2.00
C THR A 28 13.72 -6.83 -1.40
N ASP A 29 14.58 -5.84 -1.18
CA ASP A 29 15.92 -5.93 -0.60
C ASP A 29 15.96 -5.57 0.90
N SER A 30 14.80 -5.35 1.53
CA SER A 30 14.71 -5.09 2.97
C SER A 30 15.25 -6.26 3.79
N THR A 31 16.00 -5.95 4.85
CA THR A 31 16.49 -6.99 5.77
C THR A 31 15.37 -7.54 6.64
N GLU A 32 15.58 -8.71 7.24
CA GLU A 32 14.64 -9.26 8.24
C GLU A 32 14.42 -8.32 9.44
N HIS A 33 15.41 -7.48 9.75
CA HIS A 33 15.30 -6.47 10.79
C HIS A 33 14.32 -5.36 10.38
N ASP A 34 14.43 -4.87 9.14
CA ASP A 34 13.54 -3.82 8.59
C ASP A 34 12.10 -4.30 8.53
N ILE A 35 11.89 -5.55 8.08
CA ILE A 35 10.56 -6.17 8.03
C ILE A 35 9.94 -6.25 9.44
N ARG A 36 10.71 -6.64 10.46
CA ARG A 36 10.23 -6.69 11.85
C ARG A 36 9.86 -5.31 12.38
N ILE A 37 10.68 -4.30 12.12
CA ILE A 37 10.40 -2.92 12.50
C ILE A 37 9.12 -2.42 11.81
N MET A 38 9.01 -2.59 10.49
CA MET A 38 7.83 -2.22 9.70
C MET A 38 6.56 -2.85 10.29
N LYS A 39 6.55 -4.17 10.52
CA LYS A 39 5.39 -4.89 11.07
C LYS A 39 4.97 -4.30 12.41
N ARG A 40 5.94 -4.06 13.32
CA ARG A 40 5.68 -3.46 14.62
C ARG A 40 5.12 -2.05 14.51
N ARG A 41 5.71 -1.19 13.66
CA ARG A 41 5.25 0.19 13.46
C ARG A 41 3.87 0.26 12.83
N SER A 42 3.59 -0.59 11.84
CA SER A 42 2.26 -0.73 11.22
C SER A 42 1.20 -1.13 12.24
N HIS A 43 1.50 -2.11 13.09
CA HIS A 43 0.58 -2.54 14.15
C HIS A 43 0.28 -1.44 15.16
N VAL A 44 1.31 -0.73 15.62
CA VAL A 44 1.14 0.40 16.56
C VAL A 44 0.32 1.51 15.91
N LEU A 45 0.60 1.85 14.66
CA LEU A 45 -0.16 2.88 13.93
C LEU A 45 -1.64 2.49 13.79
N HIS A 46 -1.92 1.25 13.38
CA HIS A 46 -3.28 0.74 13.27
C HIS A 46 -4.03 0.87 14.60
N LYS A 47 -3.43 0.41 15.71
CA LYS A 47 -4.03 0.53 17.04
C LYS A 47 -4.27 1.99 17.47
N MET A 48 -3.37 2.90 17.12
CA MET A 48 -3.56 4.33 17.41
C MET A 48 -4.74 4.93 16.64
N LEU A 49 -5.05 4.38 15.46
CA LEU A 49 -6.11 4.87 14.57
C LEU A 49 -7.46 4.15 14.77
N ASP A 50 -7.51 3.05 15.50
CA ASP A 50 -8.68 2.17 15.67
C ASP A 50 -9.96 2.92 16.11
N GLY A 51 -9.82 3.92 16.98
CA GLY A 51 -10.93 4.77 17.43
C GLY A 51 -11.17 6.04 16.61
N SER A 52 -10.39 6.28 15.55
CA SER A 52 -10.48 7.48 14.70
C SER A 52 -10.85 7.16 13.25
N VAL A 53 -10.76 5.89 12.85
CA VAL A 53 -11.04 5.43 11.48
C VAL A 53 -12.10 4.34 11.53
N GLN A 54 -13.26 4.61 10.94
CA GLN A 54 -14.30 3.61 10.75
C GLN A 54 -14.17 3.00 9.35
N ARG A 55 -13.43 1.89 9.24
CA ARG A 55 -13.28 1.14 7.98
C ARG A 55 -14.19 -0.09 8.00
N ARG A 56 -15.16 -0.14 7.09
CA ARG A 56 -15.99 -1.33 6.84
C ARG A 56 -15.59 -1.91 5.49
N ASP A 57 -15.35 -3.21 5.43
CA ASP A 57 -15.03 -3.91 4.19
C ASP A 57 -16.31 -4.27 3.42
N TYR A 58 -16.12 -4.78 2.21
CA TYR A 58 -17.21 -5.31 1.39
C TYR A 58 -17.97 -6.46 2.10
N GLY A 59 -17.33 -7.14 3.05
CA GLY A 59 -17.93 -8.21 3.84
C GLY A 59 -19.22 -7.80 4.55
N VAL A 60 -19.39 -6.51 4.87
CA VAL A 60 -20.64 -5.98 5.45
C VAL A 60 -21.83 -6.06 4.48
N LEU A 61 -21.57 -5.92 3.18
CA LEU A 61 -22.61 -5.93 2.14
C LEU A 61 -22.78 -7.31 1.49
N ALA A 62 -21.78 -8.18 1.61
CA ALA A 62 -21.78 -9.52 1.01
C ALA A 62 -23.02 -10.39 1.32
N PRO A 63 -23.64 -10.33 2.53
CA PRO A 63 -24.88 -11.08 2.81
C PRO A 63 -26.12 -10.57 2.06
N PHE A 64 -26.09 -9.32 1.58
CA PHE A 64 -27.24 -8.63 1.01
C PHE A 64 -27.16 -8.45 -0.51
N LEU A 65 -26.00 -8.71 -1.09
CA LEU A 65 -25.74 -8.54 -2.52
C LEU A 65 -25.45 -9.88 -3.20
N PRO A 66 -25.76 -10.01 -4.50
CA PRO A 66 -25.29 -11.11 -5.31
C PRO A 66 -23.75 -11.25 -5.24
N PRO A 67 -23.21 -12.46 -5.45
CA PRO A 67 -21.77 -12.69 -5.41
C PRO A 67 -21.04 -11.85 -6.45
N LYS A 68 -19.97 -11.17 -6.03
CA LYS A 68 -19.08 -10.42 -6.91
C LYS A 68 -18.14 -11.39 -7.61
N LEU A 69 -18.11 -11.35 -8.95
CA LEU A 69 -17.17 -12.12 -9.75
C LEU A 69 -16.04 -11.21 -10.22
N GLU A 70 -14.79 -11.57 -9.92
CA GLU A 70 -13.60 -10.85 -10.35
C GLU A 70 -12.73 -11.79 -11.18
N PHE A 71 -12.33 -11.33 -12.38
CA PHE A 71 -11.48 -12.09 -13.28
C PHE A 71 -10.21 -11.27 -13.58
N VAL A 72 -9.06 -11.93 -13.49
CA VAL A 72 -7.78 -11.37 -13.96
C VAL A 72 -7.43 -12.09 -15.25
N LEU A 73 -7.44 -11.35 -16.36
CA LEU A 73 -7.10 -11.88 -17.68
C LEU A 73 -5.63 -11.55 -17.98
N PHE A 74 -4.84 -12.59 -18.23
CA PHE A 74 -3.46 -12.45 -18.69
C PHE A 74 -3.45 -12.49 -20.22
N ILE A 75 -3.16 -11.35 -20.85
CA ILE A 75 -3.12 -11.21 -22.31
C ILE A 75 -1.69 -10.94 -22.72
N THR A 76 -1.18 -11.70 -23.69
CA THR A 76 0.16 -11.49 -24.24
C THR A 76 0.17 -10.29 -25.18
N LEU A 77 1.25 -9.53 -25.18
CA LEU A 77 1.44 -8.44 -26.13
C LEU A 77 1.54 -8.97 -27.56
N THR A 78 0.98 -8.22 -28.50
CA THR A 78 1.15 -8.45 -29.93
C THR A 78 2.57 -8.07 -30.38
N GLU A 79 3.03 -8.60 -31.51
CA GLU A 79 4.35 -8.28 -32.05
C GLU A 79 4.57 -6.77 -32.26
N VAL A 80 3.54 -6.05 -32.70
CA VAL A 80 3.62 -4.59 -32.90
C VAL A 80 3.81 -3.87 -31.56
N GLN A 81 3.07 -4.26 -30.52
CA GLN A 81 3.22 -3.68 -29.19
C GLN A 81 4.63 -3.94 -28.64
N ILE A 82 5.16 -5.16 -28.79
CA ILE A 82 6.52 -5.50 -28.37
C ILE A 82 7.55 -4.59 -29.06
N LYS A 83 7.46 -4.44 -30.39
CA LYS A 83 8.37 -3.59 -31.17
C LYS A 83 8.32 -2.13 -30.74
N LEU A 84 7.12 -1.59 -30.50
CA LEU A 84 6.95 -0.21 -30.05
C LEU A 84 7.53 0.01 -28.64
N TYR A 85 7.29 -0.93 -27.73
CA TYR A 85 7.87 -0.87 -26.38
C TYR A 85 9.39 -0.94 -26.39
N GLN A 86 9.97 -1.86 -27.18
CA GLN A 86 11.42 -1.96 -27.33
C GLN A 86 12.01 -0.67 -27.92
N HIS A 87 11.42 -0.15 -29.00
CA HIS A 87 11.89 1.10 -29.59
C HIS A 87 11.85 2.26 -28.60
N TYR A 88 10.80 2.36 -27.78
CA TYR A 88 10.73 3.37 -26.73
C TYR A 88 11.88 3.22 -25.72
N LEU A 89 12.11 2.00 -25.22
CA LEU A 89 13.16 1.73 -24.24
C LEU A 89 14.55 2.04 -24.79
N ASP A 90 14.82 1.69 -26.05
CA ASP A 90 16.14 1.86 -26.65
C ASP A 90 16.46 3.32 -27.02
N ASN A 91 15.45 4.18 -27.21
CA ASN A 91 15.64 5.53 -27.76
C ASN A 91 15.23 6.66 -26.82
N TYR A 92 14.42 6.39 -25.78
CA TYR A 92 13.82 7.43 -24.94
C TYR A 92 13.83 7.13 -23.43
N SER A 93 14.17 5.91 -23.00
CA SER A 93 14.24 5.55 -21.57
C SER A 93 15.61 5.75 -20.94
#